data_AF-A0A164I991-F1
#
_entry.id   AF-A0A164I991-F1
#
_cell.length_a   1.000
_cell.length_b   1.000
_cell.length_c   1.000
_cell.angle_alpha   90.00
_cell.angle_beta   90.00
_cell.angle_gamma   90.00
#
_symmetry.space_group_name_H-M   'P 1'
#
loop_
_entity.id
_entity.type
_entity.pdbx_description
1 polymer ?
#
loop_
_entity_poly.entity_id
_entity_poly.type
_entity_poly.pdbx_seq_one_letter_code
_entity_poly.pdbx_strand_id
1 'polypeptide(L)'
;LTIPLVTNEEGSKLGKTAGNAVWITPSKTSPFELYQFFMRVKDSEVEQLLKLFTFFSTEEISQIMEKQTAKPESRIAHRKLAQQVTLLVHGGPLLIDYFYYARMNSHFH
;
A
#
# COMPACT_ATOMS: atom_id res chain seq x y z
N LEU A 1 -11.32 7.97 -16.52
CA LEU A 1 -10.13 7.44 -15.80
C LEU A 1 -10.62 6.34 -14.87
N THR A 2 -10.47 5.08 -15.24
CA THR A 2 -10.91 3.94 -14.43
C THR A 2 -9.79 3.57 -13.46
N ILE A 3 -10.07 3.64 -12.16
CA ILE A 3 -9.26 3.01 -11.12
C ILE A 3 -9.31 1.50 -11.41
N PRO A 4 -8.20 0.75 -11.47
CA PRO A 4 -8.30 -0.69 -11.59
C PRO A 4 -9.13 -1.19 -10.41
N LEU A 5 -10.29 -1.77 -10.73
CA LEU A 5 -11.33 -2.13 -9.77
C LEU A 5 -10.75 -3.07 -8.71
N VAL A 6 -10.62 -2.59 -7.46
CA VAL A 6 -10.07 -3.36 -6.33
C VAL A 6 -11.19 -4.01 -5.51
N THR A 7 -12.24 -4.48 -6.18
CA THR A 7 -13.26 -5.41 -5.69
C THR A 7 -14.31 -5.53 -6.78
N ASN A 8 -14.77 -6.74 -7.11
CA ASN A 8 -16.01 -6.86 -7.86
C ASN A 8 -17.22 -6.92 -6.92
N GLU A 9 -18.32 -6.32 -7.36
CA GLU A 9 -19.60 -6.30 -6.65
C GLU A 9 -20.35 -7.66 -6.70
N GLU A 10 -19.76 -8.72 -7.27
CA GLU A 10 -20.43 -10.03 -7.41
C GLU A 10 -19.55 -11.25 -7.07
N GLY A 11 -18.45 -11.09 -6.33
CA GLY A 11 -17.77 -12.23 -5.68
C GLY A 11 -17.01 -13.18 -6.61
N SER A 12 -16.16 -12.67 -7.51
CA SER A 12 -15.26 -13.47 -8.38
C SER A 12 -14.08 -12.69 -9.02
N LYS A 13 -12.99 -12.64 -8.23
CA LYS A 13 -11.52 -12.53 -8.47
C LYS A 13 -10.92 -11.94 -9.78
N LEU A 14 -10.04 -10.94 -9.58
CA LEU A 14 -8.67 -10.96 -10.12
C LEU A 14 -7.80 -11.82 -9.19
N GLY A 15 -7.21 -12.86 -9.75
CA GLY A 15 -6.46 -13.90 -9.05
C GLY A 15 -6.48 -15.22 -9.81
N LYS A 16 -6.28 -15.18 -11.13
CA LYS A 16 -5.94 -16.38 -11.93
C LYS A 16 -4.42 -16.58 -12.01
N THR A 17 -3.75 -16.34 -10.89
CA THR A 17 -2.44 -16.89 -10.60
C THR A 17 -2.49 -17.36 -9.15
N ALA A 18 -2.67 -18.67 -9.00
CA ALA A 18 -2.51 -19.46 -7.77
C ALA A 18 -2.94 -18.78 -6.44
N GLY A 19 -4.21 -18.91 -6.07
CA GLY A 19 -4.60 -18.98 -4.65
C GLY A 19 -4.92 -17.68 -3.87
N ASN A 20 -4.15 -16.61 -3.94
CA ASN A 20 -4.24 -15.53 -2.93
C ASN A 20 -5.02 -14.28 -3.35
N ALA A 21 -6.35 -14.25 -3.17
CA ALA A 21 -7.05 -12.95 -3.10
C ALA A 21 -6.94 -12.39 -1.69
N VAL A 22 -6.73 -11.08 -1.59
CA VAL A 22 -6.70 -10.34 -0.33
C VAL A 22 -7.76 -9.25 -0.38
N TRP A 23 -8.53 -9.14 0.70
CA TRP A 23 -9.62 -8.17 0.82
C TRP A 23 -9.10 -6.95 1.58
N ILE A 24 -9.45 -5.76 1.09
CA ILE A 24 -9.15 -4.47 1.77
C ILE A 24 -10.22 -4.19 2.85
N THR A 25 -10.96 -5.21 3.27
CA THR A 25 -11.96 -5.11 4.35
C THR A 25 -11.37 -5.67 5.65
N PRO A 26 -11.38 -4.92 6.77
CA PRO A 26 -10.73 -5.33 8.01
C PRO A 26 -11.26 -6.65 8.59
N SER A 27 -12.53 -6.95 8.32
CA SER A 27 -13.22 -8.16 8.78
C SER A 27 -12.88 -9.42 7.98
N LYS A 28 -12.21 -9.29 6.82
CA LYS A 28 -11.96 -10.40 5.88
C LYS A 28 -10.49 -10.75 5.69
N THR A 29 -9.57 -9.88 6.10
CA THR A 29 -8.14 -10.16 6.02
C THR A 29 -7.47 -9.55 7.24
N SER A 30 -6.63 -10.32 7.93
CA SER A 30 -5.93 -9.79 9.09
C SER A 30 -4.90 -8.71 8.70
N PRO A 31 -4.52 -7.79 9.61
CA PRO A 31 -3.48 -6.80 9.34
C PRO A 31 -2.18 -7.43 8.84
N PHE A 32 -1.83 -8.60 9.38
CA PHE A 32 -0.63 -9.35 9.01
C PHE A 32 -0.72 -9.91 7.58
N GLU A 33 -1.84 -10.54 7.22
CA GLU A 33 -2.02 -11.09 5.86
C GLU A 33 -2.03 -9.99 4.81
N LEU A 34 -2.71 -8.87 5.09
CA LEU A 34 -2.73 -7.70 4.21
C LEU A 34 -1.32 -7.12 4.03
N TYR A 35 -0.57 -6.98 5.13
CA TYR A 35 0.81 -6.53 5.09
C TYR A 35 1.69 -7.45 4.23
N GLN A 36 1.59 -8.77 4.47
CA GLN A 36 2.37 -9.77 3.75
C GLN A 36 2.02 -9.86 2.26
N PHE A 37 0.77 -9.55 1.89
CA PHE A 37 0.37 -9.45 0.50
C PHE A 37 1.15 -8.37 -0.25
N PHE A 38 1.16 -7.14 0.28
CA PHE A 38 1.91 -6.04 -0.34
C PHE A 38 3.42 -6.24 -0.28
N MET A 39 3.93 -6.93 0.75
CA MET A 39 5.33 -7.34 0.82
C MET A 39 5.75 -8.32 -0.29
N ARG A 40 4.82 -9.01 -0.94
CA ARG A 40 5.06 -10.01 -1.99
C ARG A 40 4.78 -9.51 -3.41
N VAL A 41 4.30 -8.28 -3.56
CA VAL A 41 4.10 -7.64 -4.87
C VAL A 41 5.41 -7.60 -5.66
N LYS A 42 5.31 -7.62 -6.99
CA LYS A 42 6.48 -7.55 -7.88
C LYS A 42 7.09 -6.15 -7.84
N ASP A 43 8.41 -6.06 -7.97
CA ASP A 43 9.10 -4.75 -8.04
C ASP A 43 8.56 -3.87 -9.17
N SER A 44 8.13 -4.47 -10.29
CA SER A 44 7.54 -3.74 -11.43
C SER A 44 6.17 -3.10 -11.16
N GLU A 45 5.49 -3.51 -10.08
CA GLU A 45 4.12 -3.08 -9.75
C GLU A 45 4.11 -2.09 -8.58
N VAL A 46 5.14 -2.10 -7.73
CA VAL A 46 5.13 -1.39 -6.43
C VAL A 46 4.98 0.12 -6.58
N GLU A 47 5.54 0.73 -7.62
CA GLU A 47 5.43 2.17 -7.85
C GLU A 47 3.99 2.58 -8.18
N GLN A 48 3.33 1.83 -9.06
CA GLN A 48 1.93 2.09 -9.41
C GLN A 48 1.03 1.89 -8.19
N LEU A 49 1.28 0.87 -7.37
CA LEU A 49 0.50 0.65 -6.16
C LEU A 49 0.74 1.74 -5.10
N LEU A 50 1.97 2.27 -4.97
CA LEU A 50 2.25 3.43 -4.13
C LEU A 50 1.39 4.62 -4.55
N LYS A 51 1.32 4.90 -5.86
CA LYS A 51 0.51 5.98 -6.43
C LYS A 51 -1.00 5.80 -6.20
N LEU A 52 -1.48 4.56 -6.16
CA LEU A 52 -2.91 4.25 -6.03
C LEU A 52 -3.39 4.17 -4.58
N PHE A 53 -2.56 3.67 -3.66
CA PHE A 53 -3.01 3.25 -2.32
C PHE A 53 -2.37 4.02 -1.17
N THR A 54 -1.61 5.07 -1.47
CA THR A 54 -0.96 5.89 -0.45
C THR A 54 -1.15 7.36 -0.74
N PHE A 55 -0.89 8.20 0.26
CA PHE A 55 -0.91 9.66 0.14
C PHE A 55 0.49 10.25 -0.02
N PHE A 56 1.46 9.45 -0.48
CA PHE A 56 2.78 9.97 -0.83
C PHE A 56 2.66 10.89 -2.07
N SER A 57 3.37 12.01 -2.08
CA SER A 57 3.49 12.84 -3.28
C SER A 57 4.28 12.11 -4.37
N THR A 58 4.19 12.57 -5.62
CA THR A 58 4.97 11.99 -6.73
C THR A 58 6.48 12.08 -6.46
N GLU A 59 6.92 13.17 -5.84
CA GLU A 59 8.31 13.40 -5.42
C GLU A 59 8.74 12.41 -4.33
N GLU A 60 7.90 12.21 -3.29
CA GLU A 60 8.16 11.20 -2.25
C GLU A 60 8.25 9.79 -2.85
N ILE A 61 7.36 9.45 -3.78
CA ILE A 61 7.37 8.16 -4.47
C ILE A 61 8.65 8.02 -5.30
N SER A 62 9.07 9.06 -6.01
CA SER A 62 10.34 9.06 -6.76
C SER A 62 11.54 8.78 -5.85
N GLN A 63 11.61 9.44 -4.69
CA GLN A 63 12.67 9.21 -3.70
C GLN A 63 12.64 7.80 -3.10
N ILE A 64 11.44 7.26 -2.85
CA ILE A 64 11.27 5.88 -2.39
C ILE A 64 11.76 4.90 -3.46
N MET A 65 11.43 5.15 -4.73
CA MET A 65 11.83 4.28 -5.84
C MET A 65 13.32 4.38 -6.17
N GLU A 66 13.94 5.55 -6.01
CA GLU A 66 15.39 5.70 -6.10
C GLU A 66 16.09 4.81 -5.06
N LYS A 67 15.64 4.87 -3.80
CA LYS A 67 16.16 4.02 -2.71
C LYS A 67 15.90 2.53 -2.96
N GLN A 68 14.72 2.19 -3.49
CA GLN A 68 14.40 0.81 -3.87
C GLN A 68 15.32 0.32 -5.00
N THR A 69 15.61 1.16 -5.99
CA THR A 69 16.49 0.81 -7.12
C THR A 69 17.93 0.65 -6.67
N ALA A 70 18.40 1.52 -5.77
CA ALA A 70 19.73 1.43 -5.20
C ALA A 70 19.94 0.19 -4.33
N LYS A 71 18.87 -0.30 -3.68
CA LYS A 71 18.93 -1.47 -2.77
C LYS A 71 17.65 -2.33 -2.85
N PRO A 72 17.44 -3.11 -3.92
CA PRO A 72 16.17 -3.81 -4.16
C PRO A 72 15.79 -4.83 -3.09
N GLU A 73 16.77 -5.52 -2.53
CA GLU A 73 16.63 -6.50 -1.44
C GLU A 73 16.16 -5.84 -0.14
N SER A 74 16.37 -4.53 -0.01
CA SER A 74 15.79 -3.78 1.10
C SER A 74 14.26 -3.76 1.01
N ARG A 75 13.62 -3.90 -0.15
CA ARG A 75 12.14 -3.87 -0.30
C ARG A 75 11.50 -2.64 0.38
N ILE A 76 12.18 -1.50 0.38
CA ILE A 76 11.72 -0.27 1.05
C ILE A 76 10.38 0.23 0.50
N ALA A 77 10.18 0.18 -0.83
CA ALA A 77 8.92 0.56 -1.47
C ALA A 77 7.76 -0.34 -1.01
N HIS A 78 8.01 -1.64 -0.94
CA HIS A 78 7.03 -2.65 -0.52
C HIS A 78 6.66 -2.48 0.95
N ARG A 79 7.64 -2.23 1.83
CA ARG A 79 7.37 -1.94 3.24
C ARG A 79 6.53 -0.68 3.39
N LYS A 80 6.87 0.41 2.69
CA LYS A 80 6.12 1.66 2.75
C LYS A 80 4.68 1.46 2.27
N LEU A 81 4.49 0.77 1.16
CA LEU A 81 3.17 0.40 0.65
C LEU A 81 2.38 -0.42 1.69
N ALA A 82 2.95 -1.53 2.16
CA ALA A 82 2.31 -2.41 3.12
C ALA A 82 1.93 -1.68 4.42
N GLN A 83 2.82 -0.84 4.95
CA GLN A 83 2.54 -0.03 6.15
C GLN A 83 1.38 0.95 5.93
N GLN A 84 1.39 1.70 4.82
CA GLN A 84 0.33 2.68 4.55
C GLN A 84 -1.03 2.01 4.36
N VAL A 85 -1.09 0.93 3.58
CA VAL A 85 -2.37 0.25 3.33
C VAL A 85 -2.88 -0.47 4.58
N THR A 86 -2.01 -1.16 5.33
CA THR A 86 -2.42 -1.78 6.59
C THR A 86 -2.90 -0.74 7.61
N LEU A 87 -2.23 0.42 7.71
CA LEU A 87 -2.68 1.52 8.58
C LEU A 87 -4.04 2.09 8.11
N LEU A 88 -4.24 2.28 6.81
CA LEU A 88 -5.48 2.83 6.29
C LEU A 88 -6.67 1.90 6.52
N VAL A 89 -6.46 0.59 6.39
CA VAL A 89 -7.52 -0.42 6.53
C VAL A 89 -7.77 -0.75 8.00
N HIS A 90 -6.72 -0.93 8.79
CA HIS A 90 -6.84 -1.46 10.16
C HIS A 90 -6.55 -0.44 11.27
N GLY A 91 -6.11 0.77 10.91
CA GLY A 91 -5.90 1.84 11.88
C GLY A 91 -7.21 2.36 12.44
N GLY A 92 -7.21 2.71 13.74
CA GLY A 92 -8.29 3.50 14.30
C GLY A 92 -8.29 4.92 13.74
N PRO A 93 -9.45 5.60 13.67
CA PRO A 93 -9.54 6.97 13.12
C PRO A 93 -8.51 7.93 13.71
N LEU A 94 -8.33 7.91 15.04
CA LEU A 94 -7.35 8.76 15.73
C LEU A 94 -5.90 8.48 15.29
N LEU A 95 -5.55 7.22 15.04
CA LEU A 95 -4.19 6.84 14.63
C LEU A 95 -3.92 7.27 13.19
N ILE A 96 -4.93 7.12 12.33
CA ILE A 96 -4.93 7.58 10.94
C ILE A 96 -4.74 9.10 10.94
N ASP A 97 -5.61 9.85 11.62
CA ASP A 97 -5.58 11.31 11.68
C ASP A 97 -4.25 11.82 12.21
N TYR A 98 -3.74 11.25 13.32
CA TYR A 98 -2.45 11.62 13.88
C TYR A 98 -1.30 11.41 12.87
N PHE A 99 -1.29 10.27 12.18
CA PHE A 99 -0.24 9.95 11.23
C PHE A 99 -0.24 10.92 10.03
N TYR A 100 -1.42 11.26 9.51
CA TYR A 100 -1.53 12.22 8.40
C TYR A 100 -1.25 13.66 8.85
N TYR A 101 -1.71 14.05 10.04
CA TYR A 101 -1.39 15.36 10.61
C TYR A 101 0.13 15.52 10.83
N ALA A 102 0.78 14.53 11.43
CA ALA A 102 2.23 14.55 11.64
C ALA A 102 2.97 14.66 10.30
N ARG A 103 2.51 13.94 9.26
CA ARG A 103 3.07 14.02 7.91
C ARG A 103 2.95 15.43 7.31
N MET A 104 1.76 16.02 7.34
CA MET A 104 1.52 17.36 6.78
C MET A 104 2.38 18.43 7.45
N ASN A 105 2.69 18.27 8.74
CA ASN A 105 3.49 19.23 9.50
C ASN A 105 5.00 18.93 9.48
N SER A 106 5.42 17.71 9.10
CA SER A 106 6.84 17.35 8.98
C SER A 106 7.53 17.93 7.73
N HIS A 107 6.77 18.44 6.75
CA HIS A 107 7.28 19.11 5.55
C HIS A 107 7.53 20.62 5.74
N PHE A 108 7.36 21.14 6.97
CA PHE A 108 7.56 22.55 7.31
C PHE A 108 8.80 22.83 8.18
N HIS A 109 9.75 21.89 8.26
CA HIS A 109 11.05 22.09 8.95
C HIS A 109 12.21 21.70 8.04
#